data_AF-A0A0A2E379-F1
#
_entry.id   AF-A0A0A2E379-F1
#
_cell.length_a   1.000
_cell.length_b   1.000
_cell.length_c   1.000
_cell.angle_alpha   90.00
_cell.angle_beta   90.00
_cell.angle_gamma   90.00
#
_symmetry.space_group_name_H-M   'P 1'
#
loop_
_entity.id
_entity.type
_entity.pdbx_description
1 polymer ?
#
loop_
_entity_poly.entity_id
_entity_poly.type
_entity_poly.pdbx_seq_one_letter_code
_entity_poly.pdbx_strand_id
1 'polypeptide(L)'
;MIILLLFVALFAGYLLYSDPSERSHGAVVAQESSETLKDTVPNIPAVVEDTVSRTKHYPGPPKREQLPEKMKKGEKIDLNSADSVLLVRVPGIGPSFAKRIVKYRELLWGYYYCTEQLQEVYGMDRERYSRIKPYFYVKELPMPVRISSFEGGELRRHPYVSFRQASALKRILTKGDLPTWKGLYETSLFSVDDSLRLSPYIILE
;
A
#
# COMPACT_ATOMS: atom_id res chain seq x y z
N MET A 1 -33.22 6.67 -31.67
CA MET A 1 -32.42 7.64 -32.47
C MET A 1 -32.20 8.99 -31.78
N ILE A 2 -33.13 9.52 -30.98
CA ILE A 2 -33.00 10.83 -30.31
C ILE A 2 -31.86 10.88 -29.28
N ILE A 3 -31.62 9.78 -28.54
CA ILE A 3 -30.54 9.71 -27.53
C ILE A 3 -29.14 9.77 -28.19
N LEU A 4 -28.99 9.23 -29.41
CA LEU A 4 -27.72 9.27 -30.14
C LEU A 4 -27.36 10.72 -30.57
N LEU A 5 -28.37 11.53 -30.93
CA LEU A 5 -28.17 12.94 -31.31
C LEU A 5 -27.70 13.81 -30.13
N LEU A 6 -28.18 13.53 -28.91
CA LEU A 6 -27.76 14.27 -27.71
C LEU A 6 -26.29 14.00 -27.33
N PHE A 7 -25.81 12.78 -27.51
CA PHE A 7 -24.41 12.45 -27.27
C PHE A 7 -23.46 13.06 -28.31
N VAL A 8 -23.88 13.13 -29.58
CA VAL A 8 -23.10 13.81 -30.63
C VAL A 8 -23.00 15.31 -30.37
N ALA A 9 -24.07 15.94 -29.87
CA ALA A 9 -24.05 17.36 -29.51
C ALA A 9 -23.14 17.66 -28.31
N LEU A 10 -23.13 16.79 -27.28
CA LEU A 10 -22.24 16.95 -26.11
C LEU A 10 -20.77 16.70 -26.45
N PHE A 11 -20.49 15.74 -27.33
CA PHE A 11 -19.13 15.45 -27.79
C PHE A 11 -18.58 16.54 -28.71
N ALA A 12 -19.40 17.09 -29.62
CA ALA A 12 -19.03 18.25 -30.44
C ALA A 12 -18.81 19.51 -29.59
N GLY A 13 -19.64 19.72 -28.56
CA GLY A 13 -19.47 20.81 -27.60
C GLY A 13 -18.19 20.67 -26.76
N TYR A 14 -17.81 19.44 -26.41
CA TYR A 14 -16.55 19.18 -25.70
C TYR A 14 -15.32 19.38 -26.59
N LEU A 15 -15.38 18.98 -27.86
CA LEU A 15 -14.30 19.19 -28.82
C LEU A 15 -14.13 20.65 -29.25
N LEU A 16 -15.21 21.44 -29.28
CA LEU A 16 -15.15 22.90 -29.47
C LEU A 16 -14.67 23.65 -28.22
N TYR A 17 -14.70 23.03 -27.04
CA TYR A 17 -14.22 23.64 -25.80
C TYR A 17 -12.72 23.39 -25.56
N SER A 18 -12.13 22.39 -26.21
CA SER A 18 -10.71 22.03 -26.06
C SER A 18 -9.90 22.37 -27.32
N ASP A 19 -9.84 23.65 -27.68
CA ASP A 19 -8.88 24.15 -28.67
C ASP A 19 -7.79 24.98 -27.99
N PRO A 20 -6.53 24.51 -27.89
CA PRO A 20 -5.43 25.26 -27.31
C PRO A 20 -4.68 26.00 -28.43
N SER A 21 -5.30 27.05 -28.98
CA SER A 21 -4.59 28.01 -29.83
C SER A 21 -4.62 29.41 -29.21
N GLU A 22 -3.42 29.97 -29.05
CA GLU A 22 -3.09 31.38 -28.84
C GLU A 22 -3.09 31.95 -27.40
N ARG A 23 -1.89 31.99 -26.82
CA ARG A 23 -1.41 33.21 -26.15
C ARG A 23 -0.21 33.76 -26.94
N SER A 24 -0.47 34.84 -27.67
CA SER A 24 0.51 35.77 -28.26
C SER A 24 1.49 36.28 -27.19
N HIS A 25 2.81 36.11 -27.36
CA HIS A 25 3.72 37.06 -28.00
C HIS A 25 3.64 38.50 -27.46
N GLY A 26 4.46 38.81 -26.46
CA GLY A 26 5.04 40.14 -26.25
C GLY A 26 6.49 40.09 -26.71
N ALA A 27 6.80 40.79 -27.80
CA ALA A 27 8.14 40.91 -28.34
C ALA A 27 9.00 41.85 -27.48
N VAL A 28 10.18 41.39 -27.07
CA VAL A 28 11.31 42.27 -26.77
C VAL A 28 12.52 41.73 -27.52
N VAL A 29 12.98 42.57 -28.44
CA VAL A 29 14.14 42.42 -29.30
C VAL A 29 15.42 42.28 -28.45
N ALA A 30 16.25 41.30 -28.75
CA ALA A 30 17.67 41.33 -28.40
C ALA A 30 18.46 40.54 -29.45
N GLN A 31 19.50 41.20 -29.95
CA GLN A 31 20.34 40.87 -31.10
C GLN A 31 21.11 39.55 -30.95
N GLU A 32 21.29 38.86 -32.08
CA GLU A 32 22.35 37.87 -32.29
C GLU A 32 23.72 38.53 -32.14
N SER A 33 24.56 37.96 -31.28
CA SER A 33 26.01 37.98 -31.44
C SER A 33 26.52 36.56 -31.32
N SER A 34 26.85 35.98 -32.46
CA SER A 34 27.55 34.72 -32.60
C SER A 34 28.96 34.84 -32.02
N GLU A 35 29.21 34.24 -30.87
CA GLU A 35 30.57 33.85 -30.50
C GLU A 35 30.58 32.40 -30.05
N THR A 36 31.31 31.61 -30.83
CA THR A 36 31.72 30.23 -30.59
C THR A 36 32.28 30.04 -29.18
N LEU A 37 31.52 29.42 -28.28
CA LEU A 37 32.09 28.79 -27.09
C LEU A 37 32.66 27.43 -27.49
N LYS A 38 33.88 27.49 -28.01
CA LYS A 38 34.83 26.38 -27.96
C LYS A 38 35.02 25.99 -26.49
N ASP A 39 35.01 24.69 -26.24
CA ASP A 39 35.74 24.00 -25.18
C ASP A 39 36.35 24.90 -24.10
N THR A 40 35.59 25.15 -23.04
CA THR A 40 36.19 25.39 -21.73
C THR A 40 35.27 24.77 -20.71
N VAL A 41 35.50 23.48 -20.45
CA VAL A 41 35.23 22.91 -19.13
C VAL A 41 35.98 23.84 -18.16
N PRO A 42 35.28 24.57 -17.27
CA PRO A 42 35.99 25.40 -16.31
C PRO A 42 36.91 24.46 -15.53
N ASN A 43 38.19 24.79 -15.51
CA ASN A 43 39.18 24.11 -14.69
C ASN A 43 38.75 24.32 -13.24
N ILE A 44 37.95 23.37 -12.71
CA ILE A 44 37.61 23.32 -11.30
C ILE A 44 38.95 23.09 -10.61
N PRO A 45 39.46 24.05 -9.80
CA PRO A 45 40.66 23.81 -9.04
C PRO A 45 40.47 22.53 -8.24
N ALA A 46 41.44 21.62 -8.30
CA ALA A 46 41.41 20.28 -7.74
C ALA A 46 41.37 20.22 -6.19
N VAL A 47 40.82 21.25 -5.54
CA VAL A 47 40.60 21.33 -4.11
C VAL A 47 39.20 21.90 -3.89
N VAL A 48 38.19 21.09 -4.20
CA VAL A 48 36.95 21.15 -3.42
C VAL A 48 37.30 20.40 -2.14
N GLU A 49 37.77 21.12 -1.12
CA GLU A 49 37.81 20.57 0.23
C GLU A 49 36.39 20.08 0.54
N ASP A 50 36.30 18.75 0.64
CA ASP A 50 35.11 17.98 0.97
C ASP A 50 34.34 18.75 2.06
N THR A 51 33.20 19.35 1.72
CA THR A 51 32.33 20.06 2.69
C THR A 51 31.80 19.13 3.79
N VAL A 52 32.13 17.84 3.69
CA VAL A 52 32.01 16.85 4.75
C VAL A 52 33.02 17.15 5.85
N SER A 53 32.66 18.03 6.78
CA SER A 53 33.32 18.13 8.08
C SER A 53 33.09 16.81 8.84
N ARG A 54 33.98 15.83 8.63
CA ARG A 54 34.03 14.57 9.36
C ARG A 54 34.50 14.90 10.77
N THR A 55 33.60 15.36 11.63
CA THR A 55 33.89 15.46 13.05
C THR A 55 34.39 14.10 13.54
N LYS A 56 35.31 14.07 14.52
CA LYS A 56 35.80 12.83 15.15
C LYS A 56 34.67 11.91 15.65
N HIS A 57 33.44 12.43 15.73
CA HIS A 57 32.25 11.76 16.23
C HIS A 57 31.35 11.16 15.13
N TYR A 58 31.64 11.32 13.84
CA TYR A 58 30.86 10.64 12.80
C TYR A 58 31.37 9.20 12.61
N PRO A 59 30.58 8.16 12.91
CA PRO A 59 31.03 6.76 12.82
C PRO A 59 31.17 6.25 11.37
N GLY A 60 31.04 7.12 10.37
CA GLY A 60 30.92 6.74 8.97
C GLY A 60 29.48 6.35 8.61
N PRO A 61 29.18 6.20 7.31
CA PRO A 61 27.91 5.61 6.89
C PRO A 61 27.82 4.19 7.47
N PRO A 62 26.62 3.73 7.88
CA PRO A 62 26.45 2.38 8.37
C PRO A 62 26.95 1.37 7.33
N LYS A 63 27.72 0.38 7.76
CA LYS A 63 28.20 -0.70 6.90
C LYS A 63 26.95 -1.39 6.32
N ARG A 64 26.80 -1.39 5.00
CA ARG A 64 25.69 -2.10 4.33
C ARG A 64 25.79 -3.57 4.71
N GLU A 65 24.89 -4.03 5.58
CA GLU A 65 24.67 -5.46 5.79
C GLU A 65 24.38 -6.10 4.42
N GLN A 66 24.99 -7.25 4.15
CA GLN A 66 24.79 -7.96 2.90
C GLN A 66 23.30 -8.32 2.79
N LEU A 67 22.61 -7.69 1.85
CA LEU A 67 21.20 -8.01 1.59
C LEU A 67 21.11 -9.45 1.08
N PRO A 68 20.08 -10.21 1.47
CA PRO A 68 19.92 -11.57 1.02
C PRO A 68 19.70 -11.62 -0.50
N GLU A 69 20.12 -12.73 -1.12
CA GLU A 69 19.94 -12.95 -2.55
C GLU A 69 18.44 -12.91 -2.91
N LYS A 70 18.13 -12.17 -3.97
CA LYS A 70 16.76 -12.01 -4.44
C LYS A 70 16.24 -13.30 -5.08
N MET A 71 14.96 -13.59 -4.89
CA MET A 71 14.28 -14.73 -5.49
C MET A 71 14.29 -14.63 -7.01
N LYS A 72 14.42 -15.77 -7.68
CA LYS A 72 14.33 -15.88 -9.13
C LYS A 72 12.86 -15.94 -9.55
N LYS A 73 12.61 -15.61 -10.82
CA LYS A 73 11.27 -15.69 -11.40
C LYS A 73 10.76 -17.14 -11.32
N GLY A 74 9.55 -17.32 -10.80
CA GLY A 74 8.90 -18.63 -10.64
C GLY A 74 8.99 -19.20 -9.23
N GLU A 75 9.93 -18.73 -8.41
CA GLU A 75 9.92 -19.04 -6.98
C GLU A 75 8.71 -18.39 -6.30
N LYS A 76 8.10 -19.11 -5.35
CA LYS A 76 7.01 -18.58 -4.54
C LYS A 76 7.19 -18.93 -3.08
N ILE A 77 6.68 -18.07 -2.22
CA ILE A 77 6.67 -18.25 -0.77
C ILE A 77 5.25 -18.13 -0.24
N ASP A 78 4.98 -18.91 0.81
CA ASP A 78 3.71 -18.84 1.51
C ASP A 78 3.67 -17.56 2.35
N LEU A 79 2.66 -16.74 2.12
CA LEU A 79 2.55 -15.43 2.72
C LEU A 79 2.31 -15.51 4.24
N ASN A 80 1.66 -16.58 4.71
CA ASN A 80 1.34 -16.75 6.12
C ASN A 80 2.50 -17.29 6.97
N SER A 81 3.41 -18.07 6.38
CA SER A 81 4.57 -18.62 7.07
C SER A 81 5.89 -17.89 6.79
N ALA A 82 5.96 -17.02 5.77
CA ALA A 82 7.20 -16.29 5.46
C ALA A 82 7.65 -15.35 6.60
N ASP A 83 8.92 -15.44 6.99
CA ASP A 83 9.53 -14.48 7.91
C ASP A 83 9.99 -13.20 7.19
N SER A 84 10.46 -12.22 7.97
CA SER A 84 10.90 -10.94 7.41
C SER A 84 12.11 -11.09 6.49
N VAL A 85 13.01 -12.04 6.74
CA VAL A 85 14.22 -12.29 5.94
C VAL A 85 13.84 -12.87 4.58
N LEU A 86 12.95 -13.85 4.54
CA LEU A 86 12.42 -14.46 3.32
C LEU A 86 11.63 -13.45 2.49
N LEU A 87 10.81 -12.61 3.14
CA LEU A 87 10.09 -11.52 2.45
C LEU A 87 11.04 -10.52 1.78
N VAL A 88 12.18 -10.20 2.39
CA VAL A 88 13.20 -9.33 1.78
C VAL A 88 13.83 -9.96 0.55
N ARG A 89 13.77 -11.29 0.35
CA ARG A 89 14.25 -11.92 -0.88
C ARG A 89 13.35 -11.63 -2.07
N VAL A 90 12.09 -11.25 -1.86
CA VAL A 90 11.19 -10.88 -2.97
C VAL A 90 11.69 -9.59 -3.65
N PRO A 91 11.87 -9.57 -4.98
CA PRO A 91 12.21 -8.36 -5.71
C PRO A 91 11.19 -7.24 -5.47
N GLY A 92 11.65 -6.05 -5.11
CA GLY A 92 10.77 -4.91 -4.79
C GLY A 92 10.30 -4.83 -3.34
N ILE A 93 10.61 -5.83 -2.49
CA ILE A 93 10.40 -5.77 -1.04
C ILE A 93 11.73 -5.50 -0.35
N GLY A 94 11.76 -4.42 0.44
CA GLY A 94 12.85 -4.09 1.36
C GLY A 94 12.46 -4.33 2.82
N PRO A 95 13.40 -4.19 3.77
CA PRO A 95 13.17 -4.49 5.19
C PRO A 95 11.95 -3.78 5.79
N SER A 96 11.72 -2.52 5.43
CA SER A 96 10.56 -1.75 5.91
C SER A 96 9.22 -2.31 5.42
N PHE A 97 9.15 -2.74 4.16
CA PHE A 97 7.93 -3.36 3.61
C PHE A 97 7.71 -4.75 4.18
N ALA A 98 8.77 -5.57 4.30
CA ALA A 98 8.69 -6.88 4.94
C ALA A 98 8.10 -6.76 6.37
N LYS A 99 8.60 -5.79 7.17
CA LYS A 99 8.06 -5.50 8.50
C LYS A 99 6.56 -5.13 8.48
N ARG A 100 6.12 -4.35 7.48
CA ARG A 100 4.69 -3.99 7.35
C ARG A 100 3.82 -5.18 6.98
N ILE A 101 4.30 -6.04 6.07
CA ILE A 101 3.58 -7.26 5.66
C ILE A 101 3.39 -8.19 6.86
N VAL A 102 4.45 -8.41 7.66
CA VAL A 102 4.39 -9.22 8.89
C VAL A 102 3.46 -8.58 9.91
N LYS A 103 3.60 -7.29 10.19
CA LYS A 103 2.74 -6.59 11.14
C LYS A 103 1.26 -6.65 10.73
N TYR A 104 0.98 -6.47 9.44
CA TYR A 104 -0.39 -6.53 8.95
C TYR A 104 -0.95 -7.97 9.03
N ARG A 105 -0.13 -8.99 8.74
CA ARG A 105 -0.49 -10.41 8.97
C ARG A 105 -0.90 -10.67 10.42
N GLU A 106 -0.15 -10.16 11.38
CA GLU A 106 -0.42 -10.32 12.81
C GLU A 106 -1.73 -9.64 13.22
N LEU A 107 -2.02 -8.45 12.70
CA LEU A 107 -3.28 -7.74 12.99
C LEU A 107 -4.51 -8.44 12.40
N LEU A 108 -4.36 -9.02 11.21
CA LEU A 108 -5.39 -9.74 10.48
C LEU A 108 -5.57 -11.17 11.01
N TRP A 109 -4.64 -11.68 11.81
CA TRP A 109 -4.53 -13.10 12.22
C TRP A 109 -4.24 -14.07 11.07
N GLY A 110 -3.66 -13.57 9.98
CA GLY A 110 -3.33 -14.33 8.79
C GLY A 110 -4.06 -13.84 7.54
N TYR A 111 -3.43 -13.96 6.39
CA TYR A 111 -4.08 -13.68 5.11
C TYR A 111 -5.02 -14.83 4.74
N TYR A 112 -6.25 -14.53 4.34
CA TYR A 112 -7.25 -15.51 3.93
C TYR A 112 -7.55 -15.39 2.44
N TYR A 113 -7.86 -14.18 1.98
CA TYR A 113 -8.28 -13.91 0.61
C TYR A 113 -7.08 -13.80 -0.32
N CYS A 114 -6.62 -14.97 -0.76
CA CYS A 114 -5.55 -15.12 -1.75
C CYS A 114 -4.41 -14.11 -1.47
N THR A 115 -3.81 -13.50 -2.49
CA THR A 115 -2.72 -12.52 -2.29
C THR A 115 -3.24 -11.08 -2.34
N GLU A 116 -4.53 -10.88 -2.59
CA GLU A 116 -5.19 -9.61 -2.83
C GLU A 116 -5.16 -8.71 -1.62
N GLN A 117 -5.26 -9.27 -0.41
CA GLN A 117 -5.13 -8.56 0.87
C GLN A 117 -3.76 -7.89 1.05
N LEU A 118 -2.72 -8.27 0.28
CA LEU A 118 -1.46 -7.51 0.26
C LEU A 118 -1.64 -6.06 -0.17
N GLN A 119 -2.68 -5.75 -0.96
CA GLN A 119 -2.99 -4.38 -1.38
C GLN A 119 -3.41 -3.48 -0.20
N GLU A 120 -3.85 -4.08 0.91
CA GLU A 120 -4.26 -3.35 2.10
C GLU A 120 -3.08 -2.96 2.99
N VAL A 121 -1.90 -3.54 2.73
CA VAL A 121 -0.67 -3.19 3.46
C VAL A 121 -0.29 -1.74 3.13
N TYR A 122 -0.08 -0.92 4.16
CA TYR A 122 0.21 0.50 3.99
C TYR A 122 1.39 0.78 3.05
N GLY A 123 1.12 1.60 2.02
CA GLY A 123 2.08 1.95 0.97
C GLY A 123 2.18 0.90 -0.15
N MET A 124 1.29 -0.08 -0.23
CA MET A 124 1.18 -0.97 -1.38
C MET A 124 0.43 -0.27 -2.51
N ASP A 125 1.16 0.20 -3.52
CA ASP A 125 0.56 0.69 -4.76
C ASP A 125 0.30 -0.48 -5.73
N ARG A 126 -0.54 -0.23 -6.75
CA ARG A 126 -0.95 -1.23 -7.73
C ARG A 126 0.23 -1.80 -8.52
N GLU A 127 1.23 -0.98 -8.82
CA GLU A 127 2.39 -1.38 -9.61
C GLU A 127 3.30 -2.33 -8.82
N ARG A 128 3.62 -1.98 -7.57
CA ARG A 128 4.36 -2.83 -6.64
C ARG A 128 3.60 -4.13 -6.41
N TYR A 129 2.31 -4.07 -6.10
CA TYR A 129 1.47 -5.26 -5.95
C TYR A 129 1.58 -6.19 -7.15
N SER A 130 1.40 -5.65 -8.37
CA SER A 130 1.44 -6.45 -9.60
C SER A 130 2.80 -7.13 -9.82
N ARG A 131 3.90 -6.46 -9.44
CA ARG A 131 5.26 -7.03 -9.51
C ARG A 131 5.52 -8.13 -8.49
N ILE A 132 5.01 -7.99 -7.27
CA ILE A 132 5.32 -8.91 -6.17
C ILE A 132 4.32 -10.07 -6.06
N LYS A 133 3.05 -9.88 -6.48
CA LYS A 133 1.98 -10.87 -6.41
C LYS A 133 2.41 -12.27 -6.90
N PRO A 134 3.14 -12.41 -8.03
CA PRO A 134 3.52 -13.72 -8.54
C PRO A 134 4.41 -14.56 -7.61
N TYR A 135 5.09 -13.93 -6.65
CA TYR A 135 5.98 -14.59 -5.68
C TYR A 135 5.24 -15.11 -4.45
N PHE A 136 3.93 -14.89 -4.34
CA PHE A 136 3.17 -15.25 -3.16
C PHE A 136 2.11 -16.30 -3.46
N TYR A 137 1.84 -17.13 -2.47
CA TYR A 137 0.62 -17.94 -2.34
C TYR A 137 0.18 -17.95 -0.88
N VAL A 138 -1.01 -18.45 -0.62
CA VAL A 138 -1.49 -18.73 0.74
C VAL A 138 -1.79 -20.22 0.78
N LYS A 139 -1.04 -20.96 1.61
CA LYS A 139 -1.30 -22.39 1.84
C LYS A 139 -2.01 -22.63 3.15
N GLU A 140 -1.52 -22.02 4.22
CA GLU A 140 -2.10 -22.12 5.54
C GLU A 140 -3.16 -21.03 5.70
N LEU A 141 -4.41 -21.39 5.98
CA LEU A 141 -5.46 -20.42 6.25
C LEU A 141 -5.44 -20.01 7.74
N PRO A 142 -5.84 -18.77 8.06
CA PRO A 142 -6.03 -18.35 9.44
C PRO A 142 -7.04 -19.27 10.15
N MET A 143 -6.75 -19.60 11.41
CA MET A 143 -7.67 -20.36 12.25
C MET A 143 -8.69 -19.38 12.85
N PRO A 144 -10.00 -19.52 12.53
CA PRO A 144 -11.00 -18.63 13.07
C PRO A 144 -11.17 -18.84 14.58
N VAL A 145 -11.39 -17.74 15.30
CA VAL A 145 -11.52 -17.73 16.76
C VAL A 145 -12.96 -17.42 17.15
N ARG A 146 -13.47 -18.06 18.21
CA ARG A 146 -14.82 -17.77 18.71
C ARG A 146 -14.87 -16.35 19.26
N ILE A 147 -15.92 -15.62 18.92
CA ILE A 147 -16.10 -14.24 19.40
C ILE A 147 -16.16 -14.13 20.93
N SER A 148 -16.67 -15.17 21.59
CA SER A 148 -16.78 -15.25 23.05
C SER A 148 -15.43 -15.41 23.76
N SER A 149 -14.37 -15.86 23.07
CA SER A 149 -13.05 -16.05 23.68
C SER A 149 -12.16 -14.81 23.65
N PHE A 150 -12.55 -13.73 22.97
CA PHE A 150 -11.70 -12.53 22.91
C PHE A 150 -11.66 -11.80 24.25
N GLU A 151 -10.46 -11.64 24.80
CA GLU A 151 -10.22 -10.66 25.84
C GLU A 151 -10.35 -9.24 25.24
N GLY A 152 -11.04 -8.35 25.97
CA GLY A 152 -11.74 -7.16 25.47
C GLY A 152 -10.95 -6.06 24.73
N GLY A 153 -9.73 -6.33 24.27
CA GLY A 153 -8.90 -5.46 23.43
C GLY A 153 -8.46 -6.04 22.08
N GLU A 154 -8.44 -7.36 21.87
CA GLU A 154 -7.86 -7.97 20.66
C GLU A 154 -8.61 -7.56 19.39
N LEU A 155 -9.93 -7.67 19.45
CA LEU A 155 -10.81 -7.34 18.35
C LEU A 155 -10.69 -5.88 17.88
N ARG A 156 -10.30 -4.96 18.77
CA ARG A 156 -10.11 -3.54 18.43
C ARG A 156 -8.90 -3.29 17.52
N ARG A 157 -7.95 -4.23 17.50
CA ARG A 157 -6.74 -4.13 16.66
C ARG A 157 -6.96 -4.71 15.27
N HIS A 158 -8.04 -5.47 15.09
CA HIS A 158 -8.33 -6.14 13.84
C HIS A 158 -8.65 -5.11 12.73
N PRO A 159 -8.02 -5.19 11.53
CA PRO A 159 -8.19 -4.19 10.46
C PRO A 159 -9.63 -4.01 9.98
N TYR A 160 -10.43 -5.08 10.06
CA TYR A 160 -11.84 -5.07 9.64
C TYR A 160 -12.83 -4.77 10.76
N VAL A 161 -12.37 -4.35 11.94
CA VAL A 161 -13.27 -4.00 13.04
C VAL A 161 -12.99 -2.59 13.52
N SER A 162 -13.98 -1.71 13.33
CA SER A 162 -13.94 -0.36 13.88
C SER A 162 -14.09 -0.37 15.41
N PHE A 163 -13.67 0.72 16.05
CA PHE A 163 -13.84 0.90 17.49
C PHE A 163 -15.31 0.76 17.96
N ARG A 164 -16.26 1.25 17.15
CA ARG A 164 -17.70 1.17 17.44
C ARG A 164 -18.21 -0.27 17.38
N GLN A 165 -17.84 -1.01 16.33
CA GLN A 165 -18.17 -2.43 16.15
C GLN A 165 -17.58 -3.27 17.30
N ALA A 166 -16.30 -3.09 17.64
CA ALA A 166 -15.67 -3.82 18.73
C ALA A 166 -16.34 -3.53 20.09
N SER A 167 -16.72 -2.27 20.34
CA SER A 167 -17.39 -1.88 21.59
C SER A 167 -18.84 -2.42 21.65
N ALA A 168 -19.53 -2.48 20.51
CA ALA A 168 -20.85 -3.08 20.41
C ALA A 168 -20.81 -4.58 20.68
N LEU A 169 -19.87 -5.31 20.07
CA LEU A 169 -19.64 -6.74 20.32
C LEU A 169 -19.32 -7.00 21.79
N LYS A 170 -18.39 -6.24 22.38
CA LYS A 170 -18.07 -6.36 23.81
C LYS A 170 -19.30 -6.20 24.69
N ARG A 171 -20.17 -5.23 24.38
CA ARG A 171 -21.41 -4.99 25.13
C ARG A 171 -22.40 -6.16 25.02
N ILE A 172 -22.53 -6.75 23.83
CA ILE A 172 -23.38 -7.94 23.60
C ILE A 172 -22.85 -9.11 24.42
N LEU A 173 -21.55 -9.41 24.31
CA LEU A 173 -20.91 -10.52 25.05
C LEU A 173 -21.00 -10.34 26.57
N THR A 174 -20.88 -9.11 27.07
CA THR A 174 -20.98 -8.82 28.52
C THR A 174 -22.39 -9.10 29.06
N LYS A 175 -23.43 -9.01 28.23
CA LYS A 175 -24.81 -9.34 28.61
C LYS A 175 -25.09 -10.84 28.62
N GLY A 176 -24.18 -11.66 28.10
CA GLY A 176 -24.38 -13.09 27.88
C GLY A 176 -25.14 -13.41 26.59
N ASP A 177 -25.37 -12.42 25.74
CA ASP A 177 -25.99 -12.62 24.43
C ASP A 177 -24.98 -13.22 23.45
N LEU A 178 -25.44 -14.12 22.59
CA LEU A 178 -24.63 -14.70 21.53
C LEU A 178 -24.87 -13.91 20.23
N PRO A 179 -23.87 -13.18 19.70
CA PRO A 179 -24.05 -12.40 18.49
C PRO A 179 -24.15 -13.32 17.27
N THR A 180 -25.15 -13.07 16.42
CA THR A 180 -25.28 -13.68 15.08
C THR A 180 -25.05 -12.62 14.01
N TRP A 181 -24.66 -13.01 12.79
CA TRP A 181 -24.49 -12.04 11.68
C TRP A 181 -25.77 -11.24 11.40
N LYS A 182 -26.94 -11.91 11.49
CA LYS A 182 -28.24 -11.27 11.31
C LYS A 182 -28.48 -10.20 12.39
N GLY A 183 -28.27 -10.55 13.67
CA GLY A 183 -28.45 -9.60 14.77
C GLY A 183 -27.47 -8.42 14.69
N LEU A 184 -26.23 -8.67 14.27
CA LEU A 184 -25.24 -7.60 14.05
C LEU A 184 -25.65 -6.68 12.91
N TYR A 185 -26.18 -7.21 11.81
CA TYR A 185 -26.72 -6.41 10.71
C TYR A 185 -27.88 -5.52 11.15
N GLU A 186 -28.80 -6.03 11.97
CA GLU A 186 -29.93 -5.26 12.51
C GLU A 186 -29.50 -4.06 13.37
N THR A 187 -28.31 -4.11 13.98
CA THR A 187 -27.76 -2.94 14.71
C THR A 187 -27.35 -1.78 13.81
N SER A 188 -27.32 -1.97 12.48
CA SER A 188 -26.78 -1.03 11.49
C SER A 188 -25.30 -0.64 11.70
N LEU A 189 -24.58 -1.32 12.61
CA LEU A 189 -23.14 -1.14 12.80
C LEU A 189 -22.30 -2.08 11.94
N PHE A 190 -22.92 -3.13 11.40
CA PHE A 190 -22.28 -4.12 10.55
C PHE A 190 -23.04 -4.22 9.23
N SER A 191 -22.28 -4.26 8.16
CA SER A 191 -22.75 -4.48 6.80
C SER A 191 -22.56 -5.92 6.35
N VAL A 192 -23.11 -6.26 5.19
CA VAL A 192 -22.84 -7.56 4.55
C VAL A 192 -21.35 -7.70 4.20
N ASP A 193 -20.70 -6.63 3.76
CA ASP A 193 -19.26 -6.64 3.46
C ASP A 193 -18.43 -6.91 4.73
N ASP A 194 -18.81 -6.35 5.87
CA ASP A 194 -18.16 -6.66 7.15
C ASP A 194 -18.28 -8.15 7.49
N SER A 195 -19.46 -8.75 7.27
CA SER A 195 -19.65 -10.18 7.51
C SER A 195 -18.76 -11.06 6.63
N LEU A 196 -18.62 -10.71 5.35
CA LEU A 196 -17.73 -11.41 4.41
C LEU A 196 -16.28 -11.26 4.85
N ARG A 197 -15.85 -10.07 5.24
CA ARG A 197 -14.45 -9.84 5.64
C ARG A 197 -14.08 -10.49 6.96
N LEU A 198 -15.02 -10.58 7.90
CA LEU A 198 -14.77 -11.06 9.26
C LEU A 198 -15.06 -12.56 9.45
N SER A 199 -15.96 -13.16 8.66
CA SER A 199 -16.30 -14.58 8.80
C SER A 199 -15.11 -15.55 8.71
N PRO A 200 -14.01 -15.27 7.98
CA PRO A 200 -12.85 -16.15 7.99
C PRO A 200 -12.06 -16.14 9.30
N TYR A 201 -12.26 -15.11 10.14
CA TYR A 201 -11.45 -14.83 11.31
C TYR A 201 -12.20 -15.03 12.62
N ILE A 202 -13.53 -14.87 12.57
CA ILE A 202 -14.38 -14.86 13.75
C ILE A 202 -15.55 -15.82 13.55
N ILE A 203 -15.72 -16.71 14.52
CA ILE A 203 -16.89 -17.57 14.64
C ILE A 203 -17.91 -16.87 15.54
N LEU A 204 -19.08 -16.63 14.98
CA LEU A 204 -20.29 -16.25 15.68
C LEU A 204 -21.12 -17.53 15.95
N GLU A 205 -21.96 -17.50 16.98
CA GLU A 205 -22.87 -18.62 17.30
C GLU A 205 -24.19 -18.51 16.51
#